data_AF-A0A411YIU0-F1
#
_entry.id   AF-A0A411YIU0-F1
#
_cell.length_a   1.000
_cell.length_b   1.000
_cell.length_c   1.000
_cell.angle_alpha   90.00
_cell.angle_beta   90.00
_cell.angle_gamma   90.00
#
_symmetry.space_group_name_H-M   'P 1'
#
loop_
_entity.id
_entity.type
_entity.pdbx_description
1 polymer ?
#
loop_
_entity_poly.entity_id
_entity_poly.type
_entity_poly.pdbx_seq_one_letter_code
_entity_poly.pdbx_strand_id
1 'polypeptide(L)'
;MHPFYERFYGVLSFNPRCAVSSLSEVLPDLLAEIWAVVERELRPVLDLEEVQDQGSVTRVDIARDFSIESKPEVLIEALRRVPRPRASMLRVFSETETGEASTLYVGTKTAGTFRVYDSGFRRSKTLRVELQARKRGWLTRYGGIKAPCDLTAAKATDLFLNRWDHARMGAWLYSPRSFLDAIAKLDLDPRTEDALIADMYRQINGRQPSRASATRKKYRDLLDQVGGAPVLDGRGARRLDLESGVEIQSARPRRRR
;
A
#
# COMPACT_ATOMS: atom_id res chain seq x y z
N MET A 1 -1.11 -6.54 -27.68
CA MET A 1 -0.30 -5.92 -26.62
C MET A 1 -0.82 -4.50 -26.44
N HIS A 2 -1.57 -4.24 -25.37
CA HIS A 2 -2.08 -2.88 -25.09
C HIS A 2 -1.06 -2.11 -24.25
N PRO A 3 -0.75 -0.84 -24.58
CA PRO A 3 0.10 0.00 -23.75
C PRO A 3 -0.67 0.40 -22.48
N PHE A 4 -0.07 0.15 -21.32
CA PHE A 4 -0.63 0.42 -19.99
C PHE A 4 -0.50 1.92 -19.67
N TYR A 5 -1.62 2.57 -19.34
CA TYR A 5 -1.64 3.95 -18.85
C TYR A 5 -1.67 3.94 -17.32
N GLU A 6 -0.51 3.96 -16.67
CA GLU A 6 -0.40 4.08 -15.22
C GLU A 6 -0.48 5.58 -14.83
N ARG A 7 -1.47 5.95 -14.00
CA ARG A 7 -1.55 7.30 -13.43
C ARG A 7 -0.79 7.33 -12.11
N PHE A 8 0.43 7.84 -12.15
CA PHE A 8 1.20 8.17 -10.95
C PHE A 8 0.97 9.64 -10.59
N TYR A 9 0.48 9.91 -9.38
CA TYR A 9 0.44 11.26 -8.84
C TYR A 9 1.66 11.46 -7.93
N GLY A 10 2.53 12.41 -8.30
CA GLY A 10 3.71 12.78 -7.54
C GLY A 10 3.60 14.18 -6.96
N VAL A 11 3.70 14.33 -5.63
CA VAL A 11 3.89 15.65 -5.01
C VAL A 11 5.37 15.82 -4.71
N LEU A 12 6.04 16.67 -5.48
CA LEU A 12 7.38 17.17 -5.17
C LEU A 12 7.25 18.34 -4.19
N SER A 13 7.44 18.06 -2.90
CA SER A 13 7.49 19.13 -1.89
C SER A 13 8.87 19.80 -1.91
N PHE A 14 9.00 20.92 -2.63
CA PHE A 14 9.96 21.96 -2.29
C PHE A 14 9.34 22.83 -1.19
N ASN A 15 10.07 23.07 -0.10
CA ASN A 15 9.62 24.04 0.90
C ASN A 15 10.08 25.42 0.39
N PRO A 16 9.15 26.22 -0.17
CA PRO A 16 8.39 27.11 0.69
C PRO A 16 6.88 27.21 0.32
N ARG A 17 6.03 27.00 1.33
CA ARG A 17 4.62 27.46 1.48
C ARG A 17 3.79 27.72 0.18
N CYS A 18 2.96 26.76 -0.22
CA CYS A 18 1.53 26.89 -0.60
C CYS A 18 1.02 25.64 -1.35
N ALA A 19 -0.27 25.32 -1.17
CA ALA A 19 -0.97 24.14 -1.71
C ALA A 19 -1.95 24.54 -2.83
N VAL A 20 -2.20 23.68 -3.82
CA VAL A 20 -3.38 23.76 -4.72
C VAL A 20 -3.88 22.36 -5.10
N SER A 21 -5.21 22.26 -5.23
CA SER A 21 -6.08 21.08 -5.34
C SER A 21 -6.55 20.72 -6.76
N SER A 22 -6.73 19.41 -6.98
CA SER A 22 -7.65 18.64 -7.86
C SER A 22 -7.88 19.03 -9.33
N LEU A 23 -7.79 18.04 -10.25
CA LEU A 23 -8.54 18.02 -11.52
C LEU A 23 -8.86 16.57 -11.95
N SER A 24 -10.09 16.34 -12.41
CA SER A 24 -10.65 15.05 -12.85
C SER A 24 -11.18 15.11 -14.28
N GLU A 25 -10.81 14.06 -15.05
CA GLU A 25 -11.46 13.52 -16.26
C GLU A 25 -11.32 14.27 -17.60
N VAL A 26 -10.40 13.81 -18.48
CA VAL A 26 -10.60 13.25 -19.84
C VAL A 26 -9.28 12.57 -20.27
N LEU A 27 -9.31 11.36 -20.86
CA LEU A 27 -8.17 10.63 -21.47
C LEU A 27 -8.18 10.87 -22.99
N PRO A 28 -7.11 10.67 -23.81
CA PRO A 28 -5.66 10.60 -23.60
C PRO A 28 -4.86 11.69 -24.37
N ASP A 29 -5.50 12.51 -25.21
CA ASP A 29 -4.88 13.72 -25.82
C ASP A 29 -4.55 14.77 -24.75
N LEU A 30 -5.36 14.78 -23.70
CA LEU A 30 -5.17 15.59 -22.50
C LEU A 30 -3.90 15.20 -21.73
N LEU A 31 -3.30 14.00 -21.89
CA LEU A 31 -2.05 13.69 -21.19
C LEU A 31 -0.84 14.31 -21.89
N ALA A 32 -0.85 14.39 -23.22
CA ALA A 32 0.15 15.14 -23.98
C ALA A 32 -0.05 16.65 -23.82
N GLU A 33 -1.31 17.13 -23.80
CA GLU A 33 -1.62 18.53 -23.49
C GLU A 33 -1.40 18.89 -22.02
N ILE A 34 -1.68 18.02 -21.05
CA ILE A 34 -1.36 18.24 -19.63
C ILE A 34 0.15 18.23 -19.45
N TRP A 35 0.89 17.37 -20.15
CA TRP A 35 2.35 17.42 -20.12
C TRP A 35 2.88 18.70 -20.77
N ALA A 36 2.31 19.12 -21.91
CA ALA A 36 2.63 20.38 -22.56
C ALA A 36 2.19 21.61 -21.74
N VAL A 37 1.10 21.53 -20.97
CA VAL A 37 0.59 22.56 -20.06
C VAL A 37 1.37 22.55 -18.75
N VAL A 38 1.85 21.41 -18.28
CA VAL A 38 2.83 21.30 -17.20
C VAL A 38 4.13 21.93 -17.67
N GLU A 39 4.63 21.65 -18.87
CA GLU A 39 5.81 22.28 -19.46
C GLU A 39 5.62 23.79 -19.77
N ARG A 40 4.39 24.24 -20.09
CA ARG A 40 4.08 25.63 -20.48
C ARG A 40 3.60 26.53 -19.35
N GLU A 41 2.88 26.00 -18.35
CA GLU A 41 2.25 26.74 -17.25
C GLU A 41 2.93 26.49 -15.89
N LEU A 42 3.59 25.34 -15.64
CA LEU A 42 4.56 25.28 -14.54
C LEU A 42 5.83 25.97 -15.04
N ARG A 43 5.83 27.30 -14.95
CA ARG A 43 7.08 28.03 -14.86
C ARG A 43 7.82 27.47 -13.65
N PRO A 44 8.97 26.81 -13.83
CA PRO A 44 9.83 26.52 -12.70
C PRO A 44 10.10 27.86 -12.01
N VAL A 45 9.78 27.96 -10.72
CA VAL A 45 10.18 29.15 -9.92
C VAL A 45 11.72 29.20 -9.78
N LEU A 46 12.41 28.16 -10.23
CA LEU A 46 13.85 28.00 -10.26
C LEU A 46 14.27 27.46 -11.62
N ASP A 47 15.33 28.03 -12.19
CA ASP A 47 15.96 27.50 -13.39
C ASP A 47 16.23 26.00 -13.22
N LEU A 48 15.62 25.16 -14.08
CA LEU A 48 15.73 23.70 -13.95
C LEU A 48 17.17 23.23 -14.15
N GLU A 49 17.97 23.98 -14.91
CA GLU A 49 19.40 23.72 -15.08
C GLU A 49 20.18 23.94 -13.77
N GLU A 50 19.87 24.96 -12.97
CA GLU A 50 20.50 25.16 -11.64
C GLU A 50 20.03 24.14 -10.59
N VAL A 51 18.76 23.72 -10.65
CA VAL A 51 18.17 22.77 -9.69
C VAL A 51 18.55 21.32 -9.99
N GLN A 52 18.80 20.98 -11.25
CA GLN A 52 19.24 19.64 -11.65
C GLN A 52 20.61 19.30 -11.03
N ASP A 53 21.50 20.28 -10.90
CA ASP A 53 22.87 20.05 -10.41
C ASP A 53 23.05 20.33 -8.90
N GLN A 54 22.16 21.10 -8.27
CA GLN A 54 22.31 21.50 -6.85
C GLN A 54 21.15 21.11 -5.92
N GLY A 55 20.01 20.68 -6.47
CA GLY A 55 18.82 20.31 -5.71
C GLY A 55 18.92 18.92 -5.06
N SER A 56 18.37 18.78 -3.84
CA SER A 56 18.24 17.45 -3.22
C SER A 56 16.77 17.10 -2.95
N VAL A 57 16.37 15.90 -3.37
CA VAL A 57 15.01 15.40 -3.18
C VAL A 57 14.85 14.95 -1.72
N THR A 58 13.97 15.63 -0.99
CA THR A 58 13.76 15.36 0.45
C THR A 58 12.59 14.40 0.72
N ARG A 59 11.60 14.40 -0.17
CA ARG A 59 10.39 13.58 -0.11
C ARG A 59 9.83 13.36 -1.52
N VAL A 60 9.33 12.17 -1.77
CA VAL A 60 8.50 11.84 -2.94
C VAL A 60 7.28 11.12 -2.44
N ASP A 61 6.11 11.60 -2.85
CA ASP A 61 4.85 10.90 -2.65
C ASP A 61 4.45 10.23 -3.97
N ILE A 62 4.02 8.98 -3.93
CA ILE A 62 3.58 8.21 -5.11
C ILE A 62 2.23 7.61 -4.77
N ALA A 63 1.19 7.97 -5.52
CA ALA A 63 -0.14 7.39 -5.32
C ALA A 63 -0.55 6.47 -6.46
N ARG A 64 -1.30 5.41 -6.10
CA ARG A 64 -2.04 4.55 -7.02
C ARG A 64 -3.46 4.37 -6.53
N ASP A 65 -4.41 4.49 -7.46
CA ASP A 65 -5.82 4.26 -7.21
C ASP A 65 -6.22 2.85 -7.60
N PHE A 66 -7.06 2.23 -6.77
CA PHE A 66 -7.57 0.88 -6.97
C PHE A 66 -9.08 0.92 -7.13
N SER A 67 -9.59 0.28 -8.17
CA SER A 67 -11.02 0.01 -8.29
C SER A 67 -11.36 -1.19 -7.42
N ILE A 68 -12.25 -1.01 -6.45
CA ILE A 68 -12.61 -2.04 -5.48
C ILE A 68 -14.09 -2.41 -5.59
N GLU A 69 -14.41 -3.67 -5.28
CA GLU A 69 -15.80 -4.13 -5.18
C GLU A 69 -16.33 -4.01 -3.75
N SER A 70 -15.43 -4.19 -2.79
CA SER A 70 -15.67 -3.99 -1.36
C SER A 70 -15.91 -2.51 -1.05
N LYS A 71 -16.50 -2.25 0.13
CA LYS A 71 -16.52 -0.88 0.65
C LYS A 71 -15.11 -0.50 1.18
N PRO A 72 -14.63 0.73 0.97
CA PRO A 72 -13.30 1.16 1.40
C PRO A 72 -13.01 0.86 2.88
N GLU A 73 -13.93 1.21 3.78
CA GLU A 73 -13.79 1.03 5.23
C GLU A 73 -13.62 -0.44 5.64
N VAL A 74 -14.33 -1.35 4.95
CA VAL A 74 -14.21 -2.79 5.16
C VAL A 74 -12.82 -3.28 4.72
N LEU A 75 -12.30 -2.75 3.61
CA LEU A 75 -11.00 -3.13 3.09
C LEU A 75 -9.86 -2.55 3.93
N ILE A 76 -10.01 -1.32 4.43
CA ILE A 76 -9.06 -0.65 5.33
C ILE A 76 -8.96 -1.41 6.66
N GLU A 77 -10.09 -1.74 7.27
CA GLU A 77 -10.12 -2.50 8.53
C GLU A 77 -9.61 -3.94 8.33
N ALA A 78 -9.87 -4.54 7.16
CA ALA A 78 -9.28 -5.82 6.78
C ALA A 78 -7.74 -5.73 6.67
N LEU A 79 -7.24 -4.74 5.93
CA LEU A 79 -5.81 -4.52 5.72
C LEU A 79 -5.09 -4.23 7.05
N ARG A 80 -5.71 -3.53 7.99
CA ARG A 80 -5.15 -3.29 9.34
C ARG A 80 -4.70 -4.59 10.01
N ARG A 81 -5.42 -5.70 9.79
CA ARG A 81 -5.20 -6.99 10.48
C ARG A 81 -4.08 -7.82 9.87
N VAL A 82 -3.56 -7.43 8.71
CA VAL A 82 -2.43 -8.11 8.09
C VAL A 82 -1.20 -8.05 9.00
N PRO A 83 -0.62 -9.19 9.42
CA PRO A 83 0.62 -9.21 10.20
C PRO A 83 1.76 -8.58 9.41
N ARG A 84 2.35 -7.50 9.96
CA ARG A 84 3.43 -6.75 9.31
C ARG A 84 4.69 -6.76 10.17
N PRO A 85 5.48 -7.83 10.11
CA PRO A 85 6.67 -7.99 10.96
C PRO A 85 7.74 -6.90 10.74
N ARG A 86 7.74 -6.26 9.56
CA ARG A 86 8.72 -5.23 9.20
C ARG A 86 8.18 -3.80 9.35
N ALA A 87 6.88 -3.60 9.62
CA ALA A 87 6.30 -2.27 9.81
C ALA A 87 6.12 -1.98 11.30
N SER A 88 6.79 -0.94 11.82
CA SER A 88 6.68 -0.53 13.22
C SER A 88 5.55 0.48 13.47
N MET A 89 4.94 0.99 12.42
CA MET A 89 3.85 1.96 12.47
C MET A 89 2.63 1.38 11.76
N LEU A 90 1.58 1.14 12.54
CA LEU A 90 0.25 0.75 12.08
C LEU A 90 -0.74 1.65 12.81
N ARG A 91 -1.42 2.54 12.08
CA ARG A 91 -2.44 3.42 12.65
C ARG A 91 -3.66 3.41 11.76
N VAL A 92 -4.84 3.28 12.37
CA VAL A 92 -6.09 3.49 11.66
C VAL A 92 -6.75 4.70 12.27
N PHE A 93 -7.19 5.60 11.40
CA PHE A 93 -8.06 6.71 11.72
C PHE A 93 -9.47 6.30 11.34
N SER A 94 -10.41 6.66 12.19
CA SER A 94 -11.83 6.46 11.96
C SER A 94 -12.48 7.80 11.70
N GLU A 95 -13.56 7.79 10.93
CA GLU A 95 -14.47 8.92 10.83
C GLU A 95 -15.19 9.13 12.17
N THR A 96 -15.31 10.38 12.60
CA THR A 96 -15.81 10.72 13.94
C THR A 96 -17.28 10.36 14.14
N GLU A 97 -18.08 10.45 13.08
CA GLU A 97 -19.54 10.25 13.14
C GLU A 97 -19.92 8.77 13.08
N THR A 98 -19.30 8.02 12.18
CA THR A 98 -19.65 6.61 11.91
C THR A 98 -18.77 5.62 12.69
N GLY A 99 -17.59 6.06 13.13
CA GLY A 99 -16.55 5.19 13.69
C GLY A 99 -15.86 4.30 12.65
N GLU A 100 -16.27 4.38 11.38
CA GLU A 100 -15.75 3.55 10.30
C GLU A 100 -14.30 3.91 9.97
N ALA A 101 -13.50 2.90 9.61
CA ALA A 101 -12.10 3.08 9.29
C ALA A 101 -11.95 3.93 8.01
N SER A 102 -11.46 5.15 8.15
CA SER A 102 -11.34 6.11 7.04
C SER A 102 -9.95 6.13 6.43
N THR A 103 -8.91 5.86 7.22
CA THR A 103 -7.53 5.86 6.73
C THR A 103 -6.65 4.89 7.49
N LEU A 104 -5.88 4.08 6.78
CA LEU A 104 -4.82 3.22 7.33
C LEU A 104 -3.44 3.78 6.97
N TYR A 105 -2.58 3.90 7.97
CA TYR A 105 -1.15 4.17 7.82
C TYR A 105 -0.33 2.93 8.11
N VAL A 106 0.54 2.56 7.18
CA VAL A 106 1.46 1.43 7.30
C VAL A 106 2.88 1.87 7.02
N GLY A 107 3.80 1.64 7.96
CA GLY A 107 5.21 1.74 7.65
C GLY A 107 6.11 2.02 8.83
N THR A 108 6.95 3.04 8.68
CA THR A 108 7.94 3.46 9.68
C THR A 108 8.06 4.97 9.62
N LYS A 109 8.10 5.66 10.77
CA LYS A 109 8.17 7.14 10.80
C LYS A 109 9.32 7.73 9.98
N THR A 110 10.47 7.07 9.96
CA THR A 110 11.71 7.58 9.35
C THR A 110 11.90 7.14 7.91
N ALA A 111 11.45 5.93 7.58
CA ALA A 111 11.72 5.30 6.29
C ALA A 111 10.52 5.27 5.35
N GLY A 112 9.46 6.03 5.63
CA GLY A 112 8.32 6.18 4.74
C GLY A 112 7.11 5.35 5.13
N THR A 113 5.96 5.75 4.62
CA THR A 113 4.65 5.24 5.04
C THR A 113 3.72 5.14 3.85
N PHE A 114 2.98 4.04 3.77
CA PHE A 114 1.75 4.03 2.99
C PHE A 114 0.62 4.67 3.78
N ARG A 115 -0.21 5.41 3.06
CA ARG A 115 -1.54 5.83 3.47
C ARG A 115 -2.55 5.16 2.54
N VAL A 116 -3.59 4.59 3.12
CA VAL A 116 -4.66 3.90 2.40
C VAL A 116 -5.97 4.53 2.83
N TYR A 117 -6.73 5.08 1.89
CA TYR A 117 -7.95 5.81 2.20
C TYR A 117 -8.92 5.81 1.02
N ASP A 118 -10.19 6.05 1.30
CA ASP A 118 -11.16 6.36 0.25
C ASP A 118 -10.82 7.73 -0.35
N SER A 119 -10.50 7.75 -1.64
CA SER A 119 -10.16 9.00 -2.32
C SER A 119 -11.38 9.89 -2.59
N GLY A 120 -12.59 9.33 -2.51
CA GLY A 120 -13.83 9.99 -2.95
C GLY A 120 -13.83 10.37 -4.43
N PHE A 121 -12.77 10.00 -5.16
CA PHE A 121 -12.55 10.38 -6.54
C PHE A 121 -13.28 9.37 -7.43
N ARG A 122 -14.25 9.88 -8.20
CA ARG A 122 -15.28 9.13 -8.93
C ARG A 122 -16.34 8.56 -7.97
N ARG A 123 -17.61 8.68 -8.36
CA ARG A 123 -18.80 8.19 -7.62
C ARG A 123 -18.86 6.66 -7.42
N SER A 124 -17.72 5.95 -7.50
CA SER A 124 -17.60 4.51 -7.40
C SER A 124 -16.32 4.11 -6.66
N LYS A 125 -16.50 3.46 -5.50
CA LYS A 125 -15.60 2.47 -4.86
C LYS A 125 -14.13 2.51 -5.29
N THR A 126 -13.42 3.56 -4.90
CA THR A 126 -12.00 3.74 -5.23
C THR A 126 -11.17 3.85 -3.95
N LEU A 127 -10.14 3.03 -3.83
CA LEU A 127 -9.19 3.10 -2.73
C LEU A 127 -7.85 3.66 -3.22
N ARG A 128 -7.36 4.73 -2.60
CA ARG A 128 -6.02 5.25 -2.90
C ARG A 128 -5.00 4.67 -1.95
N VAL A 129 -3.87 4.23 -2.51
CA VAL A 129 -2.66 3.86 -1.78
C VAL A 129 -1.56 4.84 -2.13
N GLU A 130 -1.14 5.64 -1.16
CA GLU A 130 -0.11 6.66 -1.31
C GLU A 130 1.14 6.29 -0.52
N LEU A 131 2.26 6.08 -1.20
CA LEU A 131 3.58 5.98 -0.60
C LEU A 131 4.13 7.37 -0.36
N GLN A 132 4.42 7.71 0.89
CA GLN A 132 5.29 8.82 1.25
C GLN A 132 6.70 8.31 1.54
N ALA A 133 7.66 8.54 0.66
CA ALA A 133 9.06 8.19 0.82
C ALA A 133 9.92 9.42 1.17
N ARG A 134 10.83 9.28 2.15
CA ARG A 134 11.69 10.38 2.62
C ARG A 134 13.18 10.09 2.40
N LYS A 135 13.98 11.15 2.18
CA LYS A 135 15.43 11.10 1.88
C LYS A 135 16.24 10.25 2.84
N ARG A 136 16.06 10.43 4.16
CA ARG A 136 16.82 9.71 5.21
C ARG A 136 16.40 8.23 5.38
N GLY A 137 15.71 7.65 4.41
CA GLY A 137 15.14 6.31 4.54
C GLY A 137 14.94 5.64 3.19
N TRP A 138 13.68 5.31 2.85
CA TRP A 138 13.37 4.50 1.66
C TRP A 138 13.91 5.09 0.37
N LEU A 139 13.79 6.41 0.23
CA LEU A 139 14.05 7.12 -1.01
C LEU A 139 15.49 6.92 -1.51
N THR A 140 16.47 7.12 -0.63
CA THR A 140 17.89 6.91 -0.97
C THR A 140 18.24 5.42 -0.99
N ARG A 141 17.71 4.63 -0.05
CA ARG A 141 18.14 3.23 0.16
C ARG A 141 17.60 2.26 -0.90
N TYR A 142 16.37 2.47 -1.35
CA TYR A 142 15.68 1.56 -2.28
C TYR A 142 15.36 2.21 -3.62
N GLY A 143 15.20 3.53 -3.68
CA GLY A 143 14.97 4.24 -4.95
C GLY A 143 16.24 4.79 -5.60
N GLY A 144 17.32 4.96 -4.84
CA GLY A 144 18.53 5.63 -5.34
C GLY A 144 18.24 7.05 -5.85
N ILE A 145 17.26 7.73 -5.26
CA ILE A 145 16.85 9.09 -5.64
C ILE A 145 17.49 10.06 -4.67
N LYS A 146 18.36 10.94 -5.17
CA LYS A 146 19.05 11.97 -4.38
C LYS A 146 18.81 13.35 -4.94
N ALA A 147 18.80 13.47 -6.27
CA ALA A 147 18.59 14.70 -7.02
C ALA A 147 17.34 14.59 -7.90
N PRO A 148 16.79 15.72 -8.40
CA PRO A 148 15.63 15.70 -9.28
C PRO A 148 15.83 14.86 -10.55
N CYS A 149 17.04 14.84 -11.11
CA CYS A 149 17.39 14.02 -12.28
C CYS A 149 17.28 12.50 -12.03
N ASP A 150 17.32 12.06 -10.76
CA ASP A 150 17.08 10.67 -10.41
C ASP A 150 15.60 10.28 -10.47
N LEU A 151 14.67 11.24 -10.54
CA LEU A 151 13.23 10.96 -10.50
C LEU A 151 12.74 10.46 -11.86
N THR A 152 12.98 9.18 -12.13
CA THR A 152 12.46 8.47 -13.30
C THR A 152 11.25 7.64 -12.92
N ALA A 153 10.38 7.34 -13.90
CA ALA A 153 9.23 6.45 -13.70
C ALA A 153 9.67 5.07 -13.18
N ALA A 154 10.76 4.51 -13.74
CA ALA A 154 11.31 3.23 -13.30
C ALA A 154 11.70 3.23 -11.80
N LYS A 155 12.48 4.22 -11.36
CA LYS A 155 12.87 4.35 -9.94
C LYS A 155 11.68 4.59 -9.02
N ALA A 156 10.66 5.32 -9.47
CA ALA A 156 9.42 5.51 -8.71
C ALA A 156 8.62 4.20 -8.57
N THR A 157 8.50 3.43 -9.65
CA THR A 157 7.85 2.11 -9.66
C THR A 157 8.58 1.13 -8.74
N ASP A 158 9.91 1.02 -8.85
CA ASP A 158 10.73 0.16 -8.00
C ASP A 158 10.59 0.52 -6.51
N LEU A 159 10.60 1.82 -6.21
CA LEU A 159 10.40 2.33 -4.86
C LEU A 159 9.03 1.95 -4.30
N PHE A 160 7.98 2.07 -5.12
CA PHE A 160 6.62 1.71 -4.75
C PHE A 160 6.47 0.19 -4.54
N LEU A 161 6.96 -0.63 -5.47
CA LEU A 161 6.94 -2.10 -5.42
C LEU A 161 7.67 -2.62 -4.18
N ASN A 162 8.90 -2.16 -3.96
CA ASN A 162 9.68 -2.56 -2.81
C ASN A 162 8.94 -2.24 -1.50
N ARG A 163 8.31 -1.06 -1.43
CA ARG A 163 7.52 -0.71 -0.26
C ARG A 163 6.27 -1.56 -0.15
N TRP A 164 5.56 -1.80 -1.25
CA TRP A 164 4.33 -2.59 -1.32
C TRP A 164 4.50 -3.95 -0.66
N ASP A 165 5.57 -4.65 -1.00
CA ASP A 165 5.92 -5.95 -0.44
C ASP A 165 6.29 -5.85 1.04
N HIS A 166 7.11 -4.87 1.40
CA HIS A 166 7.50 -4.66 2.78
C HIS A 166 6.30 -4.35 3.69
N ALA A 167 5.34 -3.59 3.19
CA ALA A 167 4.10 -3.25 3.87
C ALA A 167 3.01 -4.32 3.71
N ARG A 168 3.27 -5.39 2.94
CA ARG A 168 2.30 -6.46 2.62
C ARG A 168 0.95 -5.91 2.17
N MET A 169 0.98 -4.89 1.29
CA MET A 169 -0.24 -4.23 0.82
C MET A 169 -1.08 -5.10 -0.12
N GLY A 170 -0.44 -6.02 -0.84
CA GLY A 170 -1.10 -7.01 -1.70
C GLY A 170 -1.38 -8.35 -1.02
N ALA A 171 -1.32 -8.42 0.30
CA ALA A 171 -1.60 -9.65 1.05
C ALA A 171 -3.02 -10.15 0.81
N TRP A 172 -3.19 -11.46 0.74
CA TRP A 172 -4.52 -12.07 0.71
C TRP A 172 -5.25 -11.84 2.03
N LEU A 173 -6.51 -11.44 1.92
CA LEU A 173 -7.45 -11.24 3.01
C LEU A 173 -8.43 -12.41 2.93
N TYR A 174 -8.31 -13.33 3.87
CA TYR A 174 -9.03 -14.60 3.87
C TYR A 174 -10.24 -14.55 4.80
N SER A 175 -11.32 -15.26 4.46
CA SER A 175 -12.31 -15.62 5.48
C SER A 175 -11.62 -16.42 6.61
N PRO A 176 -12.13 -16.43 7.85
CA PRO A 176 -11.51 -17.19 8.94
C PRO A 176 -11.33 -18.67 8.58
N ARG A 177 -12.32 -19.27 7.92
CA ARG A 177 -12.25 -20.65 7.43
C ARG A 177 -11.17 -20.84 6.36
N SER A 178 -11.18 -20.02 5.31
CA SER A 178 -10.20 -20.13 4.22
C SER A 178 -8.77 -19.88 4.69
N PHE A 179 -8.60 -19.09 5.76
CA PHE A 179 -7.32 -18.86 6.39
C PHE A 179 -6.82 -20.10 7.14
N LEU A 180 -7.69 -20.75 7.93
CA LEU A 180 -7.36 -22.03 8.57
C LEU A 180 -7.05 -23.10 7.52
N ASP A 181 -7.83 -23.17 6.43
CA ASP A 181 -7.55 -24.07 5.30
C ASP A 181 -6.18 -23.76 4.66
N ALA A 182 -5.73 -22.50 4.67
CA ALA A 182 -4.42 -22.10 4.15
C ALA A 182 -3.27 -22.45 5.12
N ILE A 183 -3.52 -22.39 6.44
CA ILE A 183 -2.56 -22.85 7.46
C ILE A 183 -2.43 -24.37 7.41
N ALA A 184 -3.53 -25.11 7.30
CA ALA A 184 -3.53 -26.57 7.25
C ALA A 184 -2.69 -27.12 6.08
N LYS A 185 -2.60 -26.37 4.98
CA LYS A 185 -1.75 -26.71 3.82
C LYS A 185 -0.24 -26.61 4.09
N LEU A 186 0.17 -26.03 5.21
CA LEU A 186 1.57 -25.99 5.62
C LEU A 186 2.05 -27.31 6.24
N ASP A 187 1.13 -28.27 6.48
CA ASP A 187 1.44 -29.60 7.00
C ASP A 187 2.29 -29.56 8.29
N LEU A 188 1.87 -28.69 9.22
CA LEU A 188 2.54 -28.49 10.49
C LEU A 188 2.10 -29.53 11.51
N ASP A 189 2.95 -29.79 12.51
CA ASP A 189 2.49 -30.57 13.66
C ASP A 189 1.37 -29.80 14.40
N PRO A 190 0.37 -30.50 14.99
CA PRO A 190 -0.80 -29.86 15.59
C PRO A 190 -0.46 -28.80 16.65
N ARG A 191 0.62 -29.00 17.42
CA ARG A 191 1.04 -28.04 18.45
C ARG A 191 1.61 -26.76 17.84
N THR A 192 2.40 -26.88 16.78
CA THR A 192 2.90 -25.70 16.04
C THR A 192 1.75 -24.96 15.35
N GLU A 193 0.79 -25.68 14.76
CA GLU A 193 -0.39 -25.09 14.14
C GLU A 193 -1.22 -24.28 15.14
N ASP A 194 -1.61 -24.87 16.26
CA ASP A 194 -2.36 -24.20 17.33
C ASP A 194 -1.61 -22.98 17.87
N ALA A 195 -0.29 -23.12 18.06
CA ALA A 195 0.53 -22.04 18.57
C ALA A 195 0.68 -20.89 17.56
N LEU A 196 0.73 -21.18 16.25
CA LEU A 196 0.76 -20.19 15.18
C LEU A 196 -0.57 -19.43 15.10
N ILE A 197 -1.69 -20.16 15.15
CA ILE A 197 -3.05 -19.58 15.15
C ILE A 197 -3.22 -18.64 16.35
N ALA A 198 -2.88 -19.12 17.55
CA ALA A 198 -2.97 -18.31 18.77
C ALA A 198 -2.09 -17.06 18.73
N ASP A 199 -0.86 -17.18 18.19
CA ASP A 199 0.06 -16.06 18.03
C ASP A 199 -0.51 -14.99 17.08
N MET A 200 -1.06 -15.42 15.95
CA MET A 200 -1.70 -14.53 14.99
C MET A 200 -2.94 -13.84 15.58
N TYR A 201 -3.84 -14.56 16.26
CA TYR A 201 -5.00 -13.93 16.91
C TYR A 201 -4.58 -12.85 17.90
N ARG A 202 -3.46 -13.03 18.63
CA ARG A 202 -2.92 -11.99 19.50
C ARG A 202 -2.45 -10.77 18.69
N GLN A 203 -1.70 -11.00 17.61
CA GLN A 203 -1.20 -9.92 16.75
C GLN A 203 -2.33 -9.10 16.10
N ILE A 204 -3.39 -9.75 15.62
CA ILE A 204 -4.58 -9.09 15.04
C ILE A 204 -5.24 -8.16 16.08
N ASN A 205 -5.27 -8.59 17.34
CA ASN A 205 -5.79 -7.82 18.45
C ASN A 205 -4.77 -6.82 19.05
N GLY A 206 -3.69 -6.51 18.32
CA GLY A 206 -2.67 -5.54 18.73
C GLY A 206 -1.76 -6.00 19.87
N ARG A 207 -1.82 -7.27 20.27
CA ARG A 207 -0.96 -7.84 21.30
C ARG A 207 0.28 -8.44 20.64
N GLN A 208 1.47 -7.98 21.02
CA GLN A 208 2.71 -8.65 20.65
C GLN A 208 3.03 -9.73 21.70
N PRO A 209 2.97 -11.02 21.35
CA PRO A 209 3.32 -12.07 22.29
C PRO A 209 4.82 -12.01 22.62
N SER A 210 5.15 -12.07 23.92
CA SER A 210 6.54 -12.20 24.37
C SER A 210 7.07 -13.58 23.96
N ARG A 211 7.95 -13.60 22.96
CA ARG A 211 8.49 -14.82 22.34
C ARG A 211 9.99 -14.63 22.07
N ALA A 212 10.74 -15.72 22.18
CA ALA A 212 12.14 -15.76 21.77
C ALA A 212 12.28 -15.32 20.29
N SER A 213 13.41 -14.69 19.96
CA SER A 213 13.66 -14.15 18.61
C SER A 213 13.54 -15.23 17.52
N ALA A 214 14.05 -16.44 17.78
CA ALA A 214 13.95 -17.58 16.87
C ALA A 214 12.50 -17.99 16.58
N THR A 215 11.64 -18.07 17.60
CA THR A 215 10.21 -18.39 17.44
C THR A 215 9.49 -17.30 16.65
N ARG A 216 9.79 -16.03 16.92
CA ARG A 216 9.21 -14.90 16.15
C ARG A 216 9.62 -14.94 14.68
N LYS A 217 10.86 -15.36 14.38
CA LYS A 217 11.31 -15.57 13.00
C LYS A 217 10.57 -16.75 12.37
N LYS A 218 10.50 -17.91 13.02
CA LYS A 218 9.77 -19.09 12.52
C LYS A 218 8.33 -18.75 12.14
N TYR A 219 7.58 -18.10 13.03
CA TYR A 219 6.16 -17.79 12.78
C TYR A 219 5.98 -16.74 11.70
N ARG A 220 6.91 -15.80 11.59
CA ARG A 220 6.95 -14.84 10.48
C ARG A 220 7.10 -15.55 9.14
N ASP A 221 8.08 -16.45 9.04
CA ASP A 221 8.36 -17.18 7.82
C ASP A 221 7.16 -18.05 7.41
N LEU A 222 6.47 -18.68 8.37
CA LEU A 222 5.22 -19.41 8.13
C LEU A 222 4.07 -18.50 7.66
N LEU A 223 3.86 -17.34 8.28
CA LEU A 223 2.82 -16.38 7.85
C LEU A 223 3.13 -15.73 6.50
N ASP A 224 4.41 -15.65 6.13
CA ASP A 224 4.83 -15.23 4.80
C ASP A 224 4.47 -16.31 3.76
N GLN A 225 4.62 -17.60 4.09
CA GLN A 225 4.18 -18.71 3.22
C GLN A 225 2.66 -18.75 2.99
N VAL A 226 1.85 -18.43 4.01
CA VAL A 226 0.37 -18.29 3.84
C VAL A 226 0.00 -17.12 2.93
N GLY A 227 0.86 -16.10 2.84
CA GLY A 227 0.68 -14.97 1.94
C GLY A 227 -0.47 -14.02 2.31
N GLY A 228 -0.99 -14.08 3.54
CA GLY A 228 -2.15 -13.28 3.91
C GLY A 228 -2.54 -13.27 5.39
N ALA A 229 -3.77 -12.83 5.66
CA ALA A 229 -4.34 -12.69 6.99
C ALA A 229 -5.86 -12.95 7.01
N PRO A 230 -6.43 -13.41 8.12
CA PRO A 230 -7.87 -13.58 8.24
C PRO A 230 -8.58 -12.25 8.48
N VAL A 231 -9.77 -12.10 7.90
CA VAL A 231 -10.66 -10.95 8.05
C VAL A 231 -12.05 -11.43 8.47
N LEU A 232 -12.69 -10.70 9.38
CA LEU A 232 -13.95 -11.13 10.01
C LEU A 232 -15.21 -10.80 9.19
N ASP A 233 -15.07 -10.47 7.92
CA ASP A 233 -16.19 -9.97 7.11
C ASP A 233 -16.91 -11.06 6.30
N GLY A 234 -16.56 -12.34 6.53
CA GLY A 234 -17.24 -13.52 5.96
C GLY A 234 -17.13 -13.67 4.43
N ARG A 235 -16.43 -12.76 3.75
CA ARG A 235 -16.23 -12.79 2.30
C ARG A 235 -15.08 -13.73 1.94
N GLY A 236 -15.08 -14.20 0.68
CA GLY A 236 -14.03 -15.08 0.16
C GLY A 236 -12.64 -14.42 0.17
N ALA A 237 -11.60 -15.17 -0.19
CA ALA A 237 -10.25 -14.60 -0.23
C ALA A 237 -10.17 -13.48 -1.27
N ARG A 238 -9.57 -12.35 -0.89
CA ARG A 238 -9.40 -11.19 -1.78
C ARG A 238 -8.06 -10.50 -1.55
N ARG A 239 -7.59 -9.70 -2.50
CA ARG A 239 -6.40 -8.83 -2.33
C ARG A 239 -6.46 -7.63 -3.25
N LEU A 240 -5.68 -6.60 -2.92
CA LEU A 240 -5.34 -5.56 -3.89
C LEU A 240 -4.27 -6.10 -4.84
N ASP A 241 -4.54 -6.05 -6.13
CA ASP A 241 -3.55 -6.41 -7.14
C ASP A 241 -2.90 -5.17 -7.72
N LEU A 242 -1.61 -5.06 -7.48
CA LEU A 242 -0.85 -3.87 -7.82
C LEU A 242 -0.80 -3.66 -9.33
N GLU A 243 -0.60 -4.72 -10.12
CA GLU A 243 -0.46 -4.63 -11.57
C GLU A 243 -1.78 -4.18 -12.22
N SER A 244 -2.89 -4.84 -11.91
CA SER A 244 -4.18 -4.52 -12.51
C SER A 244 -4.83 -3.26 -11.94
N GLY A 245 -4.42 -2.81 -10.74
CA GLY A 245 -5.08 -1.70 -10.03
C GLY A 245 -6.51 -2.04 -9.61
N VAL A 246 -6.81 -3.33 -9.39
CA VAL A 246 -8.15 -3.77 -8.96
C VAL A 246 -8.09 -4.67 -7.73
N GLU A 247 -9.22 -4.77 -7.02
CA GLU A 247 -9.44 -5.84 -6.05
C GLU A 247 -9.68 -7.16 -6.78
N ILE A 248 -8.83 -8.17 -6.52
CA ILE A 248 -9.03 -9.53 -7.02
C ILE A 248 -9.69 -10.37 -5.93
N GLN A 249 -10.71 -11.14 -6.30
CA GLN A 249 -11.34 -12.16 -5.46
C GLN A 249 -10.97 -13.56 -5.97
N SER A 250 -10.56 -14.47 -5.08
CA SER A 250 -10.42 -15.87 -5.45
C SER A 250 -11.81 -16.45 -5.70
N ALA A 251 -12.01 -17.16 -6.81
CA ALA A 251 -13.27 -17.85 -7.07
C ALA A 251 -13.63 -18.74 -5.86
N ARG A 252 -14.85 -18.58 -5.32
CA ARG A 252 -15.39 -19.55 -4.35
C ARG A 252 -15.26 -20.94 -4.97
N PRO A 253 -14.82 -21.98 -4.23
CA PRO A 253 -15.05 -23.34 -4.68
C PRO A 253 -16.56 -23.49 -4.88
N ARG A 254 -17.00 -23.72 -6.12
CA ARG A 254 -18.39 -24.09 -6.38
C ARG A 254 -18.64 -25.34 -5.55
N ARG A 255 -19.53 -25.25 -4.55
CA ARG A 255 -20.06 -26.45 -3.90
C ARG A 255 -20.63 -27.32 -5.00
N ARG A 256 -19.97 -28.43 -5.35
CA ARG A 256 -20.65 -29.50 -6.07
C ARG A 256 -21.78 -29.95 -5.13
N ARG A 257 -23.01 -29.79 -5.61
CA ARG A 257 -24.19 -30.34 -4.95
C ARG A 257 -24.13 -31.86 -5.03
#